data_AF-A0A938GTG8-F1
#
_entry.id   AF-A0A938GTG8-F1
#
_cell.length_a   1.000
_cell.length_b   1.000
_cell.length_c   1.000
_cell.angle_alpha   90.00
_cell.angle_beta   90.00
_cell.angle_gamma   90.00
#
_symmetry.space_group_name_H-M   'P 1'
#
loop_
_entity.id
_entity.type
_entity.pdbx_description
1 polymer ?
#
loop_
_entity_poly.entity_id
_entity_poly.type
_entity_poly.pdbx_seq_one_letter_code
_entity_poly.pdbx_strand_id
1 'polypeptide(L)'
;MMEEGNQGSAGNGMSFTQAQRSAIEVTGNVLVAAAAGAGKTRTLVERCARLIVQGADVQDFLLVTFTEAAGAEMRSRLRAELEKLARTSGDERLHGQVALLDTAAIGTLHSFCLRLIREHFHALELDPQLVILDEQQTGPLVEAALDRAIDPLLRESSSLGKALRSWLNNLPGDAMVRMRTRVKRIHVYSRSLPFHARWLSSEAGRFARHEADGWVKQVFAELSRWAAVQGARLSAASGVPALSACAEALSSLAEGPGTAGGWAVALAAIHDADKSLWPKGEKTRLRAPFKGFFDAAAFLKGIFGEDGKTFLNGIRQDWERARNEMLLLLEITDRFGKQFDLAKRELGGVDFSDQEQLCLRLLI
;
A
#
# COMPACT_ATOMS: atom_id res chain seq x y z
N MET A 1 -35.14 -7.14 -9.16
CA MET A 1 -36.46 -7.51 -8.60
C MET A 1 -36.96 -8.70 -9.40
N MET A 2 -36.66 -9.93 -8.94
CA MET A 2 -37.31 -11.17 -9.36
C MET A 2 -37.30 -12.11 -8.15
N GLU A 3 -38.46 -12.70 -7.90
CA GLU A 3 -38.94 -13.28 -6.64
C GLU A 3 -38.30 -14.62 -6.28
N GLU A 4 -38.12 -14.84 -4.98
CA GLU A 4 -37.76 -16.13 -4.38
C GLU A 4 -38.98 -17.06 -4.38
N GLY A 5 -38.90 -18.13 -5.19
CA GLY A 5 -39.78 -19.29 -5.08
C GLY A 5 -39.16 -20.34 -4.17
N ASN A 6 -39.64 -20.43 -2.93
CA ASN A 6 -39.35 -21.54 -2.00
C ASN A 6 -40.33 -22.69 -2.25
N GLN A 7 -39.83 -23.89 -2.60
CA GLN A 7 -40.52 -25.16 -2.33
C GLN A 7 -39.58 -26.39 -2.47
N GLY A 8 -39.39 -27.10 -1.36
CA GLY A 8 -39.38 -28.57 -1.30
C GLY A 8 -38.05 -29.32 -1.41
N SER A 9 -37.59 -29.89 -0.28
CA SER A 9 -37.40 -31.35 -0.07
C SER A 9 -36.18 -31.69 0.79
N ALA A 10 -36.45 -32.48 1.84
CA ALA A 10 -35.47 -33.04 2.74
C ALA A 10 -34.63 -34.13 2.05
N GLY A 11 -33.33 -33.89 1.94
CA GLY A 11 -32.33 -34.85 1.49
C GLY A 11 -30.99 -34.52 2.15
N ASN A 12 -30.51 -35.42 3.02
CA ASN A 12 -29.33 -35.24 3.86
C ASN A 12 -28.02 -35.41 3.06
N GLY A 13 -27.76 -34.43 2.19
CA GLY A 13 -26.53 -34.25 1.41
C GLY A 13 -26.58 -32.87 0.78
N MET A 14 -26.06 -31.85 1.47
CA MET A 14 -26.19 -30.44 1.06
C MET A 14 -25.75 -30.24 -0.39
N SER A 15 -26.71 -30.07 -1.30
CA SER A 15 -26.46 -29.82 -2.71
C SER A 15 -25.83 -28.44 -2.90
N PHE A 16 -24.91 -28.31 -3.88
CA PHE A 16 -24.33 -27.02 -4.23
C PHE A 16 -25.41 -26.09 -4.79
N THR A 17 -25.38 -24.81 -4.39
CA THR A 17 -26.24 -23.78 -4.98
C THR A 17 -25.84 -23.53 -6.43
N GLN A 18 -26.71 -22.88 -7.21
CA GLN A 18 -26.41 -22.57 -8.62
C GLN A 18 -25.13 -21.74 -8.77
N ALA A 19 -24.90 -20.78 -7.86
CA ALA A 19 -23.68 -19.98 -7.86
C ALA A 19 -22.43 -20.83 -7.55
N GLN A 20 -22.52 -21.77 -6.61
CA GLN A 20 -21.42 -22.69 -6.30
C GLN A 20 -21.12 -23.63 -7.46
N ARG A 21 -22.13 -24.22 -8.10
CA ARG A 21 -21.96 -25.06 -9.30
C ARG A 21 -21.29 -24.28 -10.42
N SER A 22 -21.77 -23.06 -10.69
CA SER A 22 -21.15 -22.17 -11.67
C SER A 22 -19.68 -21.92 -11.35
N ALA A 23 -19.34 -21.64 -10.09
CA ALA A 23 -17.95 -21.46 -9.66
C ALA A 23 -17.08 -22.73 -9.77
N ILE A 24 -17.67 -23.91 -9.65
CA ILE A 24 -17.01 -25.22 -9.83
C ILE A 24 -16.82 -25.55 -11.33
N GLU A 25 -17.74 -25.12 -12.19
CA GLU A 25 -17.79 -25.44 -13.62
C GLU A 25 -17.03 -24.50 -14.53
N VAL A 26 -16.92 -23.24 -14.14
CA VAL A 26 -16.27 -22.22 -14.96
C VAL A 26 -14.78 -22.50 -15.16
N THR A 27 -14.32 -22.30 -16.39
CA THR A 27 -12.90 -22.34 -16.77
C THR A 27 -12.33 -20.92 -16.86
N GLY A 28 -11.01 -20.79 -16.74
CA GLY A 28 -10.32 -19.50 -16.75
C GLY A 28 -10.38 -18.74 -15.42
N ASN A 29 -10.17 -17.42 -15.49
CA ASN A 29 -10.03 -16.54 -14.34
C ASN A 29 -11.39 -16.20 -13.73
N VAL A 30 -11.54 -16.46 -12.42
CA VAL A 30 -12.83 -16.38 -11.73
C VAL A 30 -12.65 -15.70 -10.39
N LEU A 31 -13.48 -14.70 -10.11
CA LEU A 31 -13.58 -14.04 -8.82
C LEU A 31 -14.88 -14.46 -8.13
N VAL A 32 -14.76 -15.10 -6.96
CA VAL A 32 -15.92 -15.50 -6.15
C VAL A 32 -16.05 -14.58 -4.94
N ALA A 33 -17.00 -13.64 -5.01
CA ALA A 33 -17.37 -12.80 -3.87
C ALA A 33 -18.45 -13.50 -3.03
N ALA A 34 -18.12 -13.85 -1.77
CA ALA A 34 -19.05 -14.58 -0.90
C ALA A 34 -18.90 -14.18 0.57
N ALA A 35 -20.04 -14.07 1.27
CA ALA A 35 -20.08 -13.82 2.71
C ALA A 35 -19.38 -14.93 3.53
N ALA A 36 -19.11 -14.65 4.80
CA ALA A 36 -18.66 -15.67 5.74
C ALA A 36 -19.67 -16.82 5.79
N GLY A 37 -19.19 -18.06 5.90
CA GLY A 37 -20.07 -19.24 5.94
C GLY A 37 -20.67 -19.68 4.59
N ALA A 38 -20.51 -18.94 3.50
CA ALA A 38 -21.11 -19.27 2.18
C ALA A 38 -20.50 -20.51 1.46
N GLY A 39 -19.65 -21.30 2.14
CA GLY A 39 -19.07 -22.52 1.58
C GLY A 39 -17.94 -22.31 0.56
N LYS A 40 -17.22 -21.17 0.61
CA LYS A 40 -16.10 -20.85 -0.30
C LYS A 40 -15.06 -21.98 -0.38
N THR A 41 -14.58 -22.45 0.78
CA THR A 41 -13.60 -23.53 0.86
C THR A 41 -14.14 -24.83 0.28
N ARG A 42 -15.41 -25.17 0.56
CA ARG A 42 -16.04 -26.38 0.00
C ARG A 42 -16.15 -26.31 -1.52
N THR A 43 -16.54 -25.16 -2.04
CA THR A 43 -16.64 -24.90 -3.49
C THR A 43 -15.27 -25.02 -4.17
N LEU A 44 -14.21 -24.49 -3.55
CA LEU A 44 -12.84 -24.59 -4.06
C LEU A 44 -12.32 -26.04 -4.06
N VAL A 45 -12.55 -26.78 -2.97
CA VAL A 45 -12.16 -28.20 -2.87
C VAL A 45 -12.86 -29.04 -3.94
N GLU A 46 -14.16 -28.85 -4.13
CA GLU A 46 -14.93 -29.54 -5.16
C GLU A 46 -14.41 -29.23 -6.57
N ARG A 47 -14.09 -27.96 -6.84
CA ARG A 47 -13.50 -27.53 -8.11
C ARG A 47 -12.17 -28.24 -8.37
N CYS A 48 -11.29 -28.31 -7.38
CA CYS A 48 -10.01 -29.02 -7.51
C CYS A 48 -10.22 -30.51 -7.75
N ALA A 49 -11.05 -31.16 -6.94
CA ALA A 49 -11.36 -32.58 -7.06
C ALA A 49 -11.91 -32.92 -8.45
N ARG A 50 -12.82 -32.09 -8.97
CA ARG A 50 -13.35 -32.27 -10.32
C ARG A 50 -12.27 -32.17 -11.39
N LEU A 51 -11.40 -31.16 -11.34
CA LEU A 51 -10.34 -31.00 -12.33
C LEU A 51 -9.38 -32.20 -12.31
N ILE A 52 -9.11 -32.74 -11.12
CA ILE A 52 -8.33 -33.98 -10.96
C ILE A 52 -9.06 -35.19 -11.57
N VAL A 53 -10.37 -35.33 -11.36
CA VAL A 53 -11.19 -36.37 -12.03
C VAL A 53 -11.17 -36.22 -13.55
N GLN A 54 -11.11 -34.99 -14.06
CA GLN A 54 -11.02 -34.69 -15.49
C GLN A 54 -9.63 -34.93 -16.10
N GLY A 55 -8.64 -35.32 -15.30
CA GLY A 55 -7.32 -35.75 -15.76
C GLY A 55 -6.16 -34.83 -15.35
N ALA A 56 -6.39 -33.73 -14.63
CA ALA A 56 -5.31 -32.91 -14.09
C ALA A 56 -4.54 -33.65 -12.98
N ASP A 57 -3.24 -33.37 -12.85
CA ASP A 57 -2.44 -33.85 -11.72
C ASP A 57 -2.49 -32.85 -10.58
N VAL A 58 -2.55 -33.31 -9.33
CA VAL A 58 -2.53 -32.46 -8.14
C VAL A 58 -1.25 -31.61 -8.04
N GLN A 59 -0.15 -32.05 -8.65
CA GLN A 59 1.09 -31.31 -8.75
C GLN A 59 1.00 -30.08 -9.67
N ASP A 60 0.01 -30.04 -10.58
CA ASP A 60 -0.25 -28.90 -11.45
C ASP A 60 -0.99 -27.75 -10.74
N PHE A 61 -1.44 -27.97 -9.49
CA PHE A 61 -2.20 -26.98 -8.72
C PHE A 61 -1.30 -26.16 -7.80
N LEU A 62 -1.52 -24.85 -7.80
CA LEU A 62 -1.04 -23.94 -6.76
C LEU A 62 -2.25 -23.43 -5.95
N LEU A 63 -2.36 -23.89 -4.70
CA LEU A 63 -3.41 -23.50 -3.76
C LEU A 63 -2.81 -22.69 -2.62
N VAL A 64 -3.04 -21.37 -2.65
CA VAL A 64 -2.48 -20.42 -1.69
C VAL A 64 -3.54 -19.91 -0.72
N THR A 65 -3.18 -19.84 0.56
CA THR A 65 -4.01 -19.28 1.63
C THR A 65 -3.21 -18.35 2.53
N PHE A 66 -3.88 -17.70 3.48
CA PHE A 66 -3.25 -16.75 4.40
C PHE A 66 -2.52 -17.42 5.57
N THR A 67 -2.94 -18.62 6.00
CA THR A 67 -2.36 -19.29 7.17
C THR A 67 -1.99 -20.74 6.86
N GLU A 68 -0.94 -21.23 7.52
CA GLU A 68 -0.53 -22.65 7.41
C GLU A 68 -1.66 -23.60 7.84
N ALA A 69 -2.43 -23.22 8.87
CA ALA A 69 -3.58 -23.99 9.34
C ALA A 69 -4.67 -24.11 8.26
N ALA A 70 -4.99 -23.03 7.55
CA ALA A 70 -5.96 -23.09 6.45
C ALA A 70 -5.43 -23.91 5.26
N GLY A 71 -4.11 -23.96 5.06
CA GLY A 71 -3.48 -24.77 4.01
C GLY A 71 -3.58 -26.25 4.34
N ALA A 72 -3.25 -26.62 5.59
CA ALA A 72 -3.43 -27.97 6.11
C ALA A 72 -4.90 -28.42 6.08
N GLU A 73 -5.83 -27.54 6.45
CA GLU A 73 -7.26 -27.79 6.35
C GLU A 73 -7.70 -28.04 4.90
N MET A 74 -7.25 -27.21 3.96
CA MET A 74 -7.55 -27.36 2.53
C MET A 74 -7.02 -28.69 1.99
N ARG A 75 -5.78 -29.07 2.33
CA ARG A 75 -5.18 -30.35 1.96
C ARG A 75 -5.98 -31.53 2.52
N SER A 76 -6.36 -31.47 3.80
CA SER A 76 -7.16 -32.51 4.47
C SER A 76 -8.53 -32.69 3.81
N ARG A 77 -9.22 -31.59 3.49
CA ARG A 77 -10.53 -31.63 2.81
C ARG A 77 -10.43 -32.20 1.40
N LEU A 78 -9.41 -31.80 0.63
CA LEU A 78 -9.16 -32.34 -0.71
C LEU A 78 -8.81 -33.83 -0.65
N ARG A 79 -7.99 -34.25 0.30
CA ARG A 79 -7.68 -35.66 0.55
C ARG A 79 -8.95 -36.48 0.79
N ALA A 80 -9.81 -36.03 1.71
CA ALA A 80 -11.04 -36.73 2.04
C ALA A 80 -11.98 -36.87 0.82
N GLU A 81 -12.08 -35.83 -0.02
CA GLU A 81 -12.92 -35.89 -1.22
C GLU A 81 -12.33 -36.81 -2.30
N LEU A 82 -11.01 -36.75 -2.54
CA LEU A 82 -10.35 -37.65 -3.51
C LEU A 82 -10.42 -39.11 -3.07
N GLU A 83 -10.23 -39.41 -1.78
CA GLU A 83 -10.38 -40.77 -1.25
C GLU A 83 -11.82 -41.29 -1.39
N LYS A 84 -12.82 -40.42 -1.17
CA LYS A 84 -14.23 -40.76 -1.38
C LYS A 84 -14.49 -41.06 -2.86
N LEU A 85 -14.01 -40.22 -3.77
CA LEU A 85 -14.14 -40.41 -5.21
C LEU A 85 -13.42 -41.67 -5.70
N ALA A 86 -12.23 -41.98 -5.17
CA ALA A 86 -11.48 -43.20 -5.47
C ALA A 86 -12.29 -44.45 -5.10
N ARG A 87 -12.92 -44.45 -3.91
CA ARG A 87 -13.78 -45.57 -3.46
C ARG A 87 -15.05 -45.74 -4.30
N THR A 88 -15.66 -44.64 -4.77
CA THR A 88 -16.94 -44.73 -5.49
C THR A 88 -16.80 -44.95 -6.99
N SER A 89 -15.73 -44.44 -7.61
CA SER A 89 -15.52 -44.53 -9.06
C SER A 89 -14.74 -45.77 -9.49
N GLY A 90 -13.90 -46.33 -8.60
CA GLY A 90 -12.94 -47.36 -8.96
C GLY A 90 -11.75 -46.86 -9.80
N ASP A 91 -11.59 -45.54 -9.97
CA ASP A 91 -10.45 -44.95 -10.68
C ASP A 91 -9.17 -45.09 -9.82
N GLU A 92 -8.31 -46.06 -10.18
CA GLU A 92 -7.05 -46.33 -9.49
C GLU A 92 -6.10 -45.13 -9.49
N ARG A 93 -6.17 -44.25 -10.51
CA ARG A 93 -5.33 -43.05 -10.60
C ARG A 93 -5.55 -42.12 -9.42
N LEU A 94 -6.77 -42.05 -8.88
CA LEU A 94 -7.10 -41.19 -7.74
C LEU A 94 -6.32 -41.59 -6.47
N HIS A 95 -5.96 -42.86 -6.30
CA HIS A 95 -5.08 -43.28 -5.20
C HIS A 95 -3.67 -42.68 -5.33
N GLY A 96 -3.14 -42.62 -6.55
CA GLY A 96 -1.87 -41.94 -6.84
C GLY A 96 -1.95 -40.43 -6.53
N GLN A 97 -3.04 -39.77 -6.92
CA GLN A 97 -3.26 -38.35 -6.65
C GLN A 97 -3.35 -38.06 -5.13
N VAL A 98 -3.98 -38.94 -4.35
CA VAL A 98 -4.01 -38.84 -2.89
C VAL A 98 -2.61 -38.90 -2.28
N ALA A 99 -1.74 -39.79 -2.78
CA ALA A 99 -0.36 -39.90 -2.30
C ALA A 99 0.49 -38.65 -2.59
N LEU A 100 0.22 -37.97 -3.70
CA LEU A 100 0.95 -36.77 -4.10
C LEU A 100 0.58 -35.50 -3.32
N LEU A 101 -0.56 -35.50 -2.60
CA LEU A 101 -1.07 -34.34 -1.85
C LEU A 101 -0.09 -33.80 -0.79
N ASP A 102 0.77 -34.64 -0.22
CA ASP A 102 1.74 -34.21 0.79
C ASP A 102 2.87 -33.36 0.20
N THR A 103 3.10 -33.49 -1.11
CA THR A 103 4.10 -32.72 -1.87
C THR A 103 3.49 -31.63 -2.75
N ALA A 104 2.16 -31.61 -2.88
CA ALA A 104 1.45 -30.63 -3.68
C ALA A 104 1.59 -29.21 -3.11
N ALA A 105 1.54 -28.20 -3.98
CA ALA A 105 1.71 -26.79 -3.61
C ALA A 105 0.45 -26.20 -2.95
N ILE A 106 0.14 -26.69 -1.75
CA ILE A 106 -1.02 -26.31 -0.93
C ILE A 106 -0.53 -25.72 0.39
N GLY A 107 -0.61 -24.41 0.56
CA GLY A 107 -0.05 -23.73 1.73
C GLY A 107 -0.14 -22.21 1.64
N THR A 108 0.78 -21.53 2.31
CA THR A 108 0.90 -20.07 2.21
C THR A 108 1.72 -19.63 1.01
N LEU A 109 1.61 -18.34 0.65
CA LEU A 109 2.43 -17.74 -0.40
C LEU A 109 3.93 -17.84 -0.06
N HIS A 110 4.30 -17.66 1.21
CA HIS A 110 5.67 -17.79 1.69
C HIS A 110 6.21 -19.21 1.52
N SER A 111 5.44 -20.22 1.92
CA SER A 111 5.81 -21.63 1.73
C SER A 111 6.00 -21.98 0.25
N PHE A 112 5.19 -21.41 -0.64
CA PHE A 112 5.40 -21.52 -2.09
C PHE A 112 6.69 -20.82 -2.54
N CYS A 113 6.91 -19.56 -2.14
CA CYS A 113 8.11 -18.81 -2.51
C CYS A 113 9.39 -19.51 -2.04
N LEU A 114 9.42 -19.99 -0.80
CA LEU A 114 10.55 -20.73 -0.25
C LEU A 114 10.85 -21.99 -1.04
N ARG A 115 9.81 -22.76 -1.42
CA ARG A 115 9.98 -23.94 -2.26
C ARG A 115 10.62 -23.58 -3.61
N LEU A 116 10.10 -22.57 -4.28
CA LEU A 116 10.63 -22.12 -5.58
C LEU A 116 12.09 -21.64 -5.46
N ILE A 117 12.41 -20.88 -4.42
CA ILE A 117 13.78 -20.42 -4.15
C ILE A 117 14.72 -21.60 -3.92
N ARG A 118 14.30 -22.61 -3.17
CA ARG A 118 15.10 -23.82 -2.92
C ARG A 118 15.28 -24.67 -4.18
N GLU A 119 14.26 -24.78 -5.01
CA GLU A 119 14.35 -25.50 -6.30
C GLU A 119 15.29 -24.79 -7.29
N HIS A 120 15.39 -23.46 -7.21
CA HIS A 120 16.17 -22.63 -8.13
C HIS A 120 17.30 -21.83 -7.47
N PHE A 121 17.87 -22.33 -6.36
CA PHE A 121 18.87 -21.61 -5.56
C PHE A 121 20.09 -21.15 -6.39
N HIS A 122 20.52 -21.99 -7.34
CA HIS A 122 21.66 -21.71 -8.21
C HIS A 122 21.41 -20.51 -9.14
N ALA A 123 20.18 -20.33 -9.64
CA ALA A 123 19.83 -19.19 -10.50
C ALA A 123 19.81 -17.87 -9.72
N LEU A 124 19.62 -17.94 -8.41
CA LEU A 124 19.61 -16.80 -7.49
C LEU A 124 20.95 -16.56 -6.79
N GLU A 125 21.97 -17.38 -7.08
CA GLU A 125 23.29 -17.35 -6.43
C GLU A 125 23.19 -17.47 -4.89
N LEU A 126 22.28 -18.34 -4.42
CA LEU A 126 22.04 -18.57 -3.00
C LEU A 126 22.66 -19.86 -2.50
N ASP A 127 22.89 -19.95 -1.19
CA ASP A 127 23.24 -21.21 -0.55
C ASP A 127 22.03 -22.18 -0.61
N PRO A 128 22.20 -23.44 -1.04
CA PRO A 128 21.12 -24.43 -0.99
C PRO A 128 20.61 -24.71 0.44
N GLN A 129 21.43 -24.46 1.47
CA GLN A 129 21.09 -24.57 2.89
C GLN A 129 20.57 -23.25 3.46
N LEU A 130 20.01 -22.37 2.64
CA LEU A 130 19.55 -21.06 3.10
C LEU A 130 18.61 -21.17 4.32
N VAL A 131 18.79 -20.24 5.25
CA VAL A 131 17.96 -20.12 6.44
C VAL A 131 17.03 -18.90 6.33
N ILE A 132 15.83 -19.01 6.90
CA ILE A 132 14.96 -17.86 7.04
C ILE A 132 15.34 -17.16 8.35
N LEU A 133 15.72 -15.88 8.24
CA LEU A 133 16.08 -15.04 9.37
C LEU A 133 14.82 -14.40 9.97
N ASP A 134 14.66 -14.50 11.27
CA ASP A 134 13.59 -13.85 12.01
C ASP A 134 13.92 -12.39 12.39
N GLU A 135 12.98 -11.71 13.06
CA GLU A 135 13.16 -10.31 13.48
C GLU A 135 14.29 -10.14 14.51
N GLN A 136 14.51 -11.13 15.38
CA GLN A 136 15.58 -11.08 16.38
C GLN A 136 16.96 -11.21 15.73
N GLN A 137 17.07 -12.04 14.69
CA GLN A 137 18.28 -12.24 13.91
C GLN A 137 18.55 -11.05 12.97
N THR A 138 17.51 -10.49 12.35
CA THR A 138 17.64 -9.36 11.42
C THR A 138 17.86 -8.01 12.12
N GLY A 139 17.36 -7.81 13.34
CA GLY A 139 17.50 -6.56 14.09
C GLY A 139 18.95 -6.03 14.19
N PRO A 140 19.93 -6.83 14.65
CA PRO A 140 21.33 -6.45 14.67
C PRO A 140 21.91 -6.15 13.29
N LEU A 141 21.49 -6.91 12.25
CA LEU A 141 21.93 -6.71 10.88
C LEU A 141 21.42 -5.39 10.29
N VAL A 142 20.20 -4.98 10.64
CA VAL A 142 19.64 -3.68 10.23
C VAL A 142 20.49 -2.53 10.76
N GLU A 143 20.84 -2.54 12.05
CA GLU A 143 21.65 -1.47 12.62
C GLU A 143 23.08 -1.46 12.05
N ALA A 144 23.71 -2.62 11.91
CA ALA A 144 25.03 -2.73 11.30
C ALA A 144 25.02 -2.27 9.83
N ALA A 145 23.99 -2.62 9.06
CA ALA A 145 23.86 -2.19 7.67
C ALA A 145 23.61 -0.69 7.54
N LEU A 146 22.85 -0.08 8.46
CA LEU A 146 22.69 1.38 8.52
C LEU A 146 24.02 2.06 8.81
N ASP A 147 24.81 1.55 9.75
CA ASP A 147 26.14 2.09 10.05
C ASP A 147 27.05 2.00 8.81
N ARG A 148 27.11 0.82 8.16
CA ARG A 148 27.87 0.62 6.91
C ARG A 148 27.41 1.56 5.77
N ALA A 149 26.13 1.92 5.73
CA ALA A 149 25.58 2.83 4.71
C ALA A 149 25.86 4.31 5.01
N ILE A 150 25.86 4.71 6.28
CA ILE A 150 25.90 6.12 6.72
C ILE A 150 27.32 6.58 7.07
N ASP A 151 28.09 5.76 7.79
CA ASP A 151 29.41 6.15 8.31
C ASP A 151 30.39 6.63 7.25
N PRO A 152 30.53 5.97 6.08
CA PRO A 152 31.39 6.46 5.02
C PRO A 152 31.00 7.88 4.57
N LEU A 153 29.70 8.15 4.43
CA LEU A 153 29.20 9.47 4.03
C LEU A 153 29.53 10.56 5.05
N LEU A 154 29.53 10.23 6.33
CA LEU A 154 29.86 11.18 7.40
C LEU A 154 31.35 11.54 7.40
N ARG A 155 32.24 10.63 6.99
CA ARG A 155 33.70 10.81 6.96
C ARG A 155 34.20 11.43 5.67
N GLU A 156 33.52 11.18 4.55
CA GLU A 156 33.93 11.66 3.23
C GLU A 156 33.64 13.14 2.99
N SER A 157 34.46 13.77 2.15
CA SER A 157 34.27 15.15 1.66
C SER A 157 33.41 15.25 0.39
N SER A 158 32.70 14.17 0.05
CA SER A 158 31.77 14.12 -1.09
C SER A 158 30.64 15.15 -0.95
N SER A 159 30.05 15.56 -2.07
CA SER A 159 28.89 16.47 -2.08
C SER A 159 27.73 15.91 -1.23
N LEU A 160 27.49 14.60 -1.35
CA LEU A 160 26.50 13.87 -0.57
C LEU A 160 26.82 13.89 0.94
N GLY A 161 28.07 13.63 1.33
CA GLY A 161 28.50 13.68 2.73
C GLY A 161 28.37 15.08 3.34
N LYS A 162 28.69 16.13 2.56
CA LYS A 162 28.48 17.52 2.97
C LYS A 162 26.98 17.83 3.15
N ALA A 163 26.14 17.39 2.23
CA ALA A 163 24.69 17.57 2.31
C ALA A 163 24.11 16.86 3.55
N LEU A 164 24.56 15.63 3.82
CA LEU A 164 24.17 14.86 5.00
C LEU A 164 24.53 15.58 6.30
N ARG A 165 25.78 16.02 6.45
CA ARG A 165 26.22 16.77 7.64
C ARG A 165 25.44 18.07 7.80
N SER A 166 25.23 18.81 6.72
CA SER A 166 24.43 20.04 6.76
C SER A 166 23.00 19.77 7.19
N TRP A 167 22.38 18.70 6.68
CA TRP A 167 21.02 18.35 7.03
C TRP A 167 20.89 17.92 8.50
N LEU A 168 21.81 17.08 8.99
CA LEU A 168 21.83 16.66 10.39
C LEU A 168 22.02 17.84 11.36
N ASN A 169 22.88 18.81 11.02
CA ASN A 169 23.11 20.00 11.84
C ASN A 169 21.90 20.95 11.89
N ASN A 170 21.05 20.94 10.86
CA ASN A 170 19.88 21.81 10.76
C ASN A 170 18.61 21.22 11.40
N LEU A 171 18.67 19.99 11.89
CA LEU A 171 17.53 19.29 12.49
C LEU A 171 17.59 19.35 14.03
N PRO A 172 16.54 19.83 14.72
CA PRO A 172 16.56 19.97 16.19
C PRO A 172 16.40 18.63 16.92
N GLY A 173 17.18 18.35 17.98
CA GLY A 173 17.09 17.10 18.75
C GLY A 173 17.79 15.91 18.07
N ASP A 174 17.25 14.70 18.19
CA ASP A 174 17.89 13.48 17.66
C ASP A 174 17.67 13.29 16.14
N ALA A 175 18.37 14.12 15.36
CA ALA A 175 18.32 14.12 13.89
C ALA A 175 18.70 12.77 13.28
N MET A 176 19.72 12.13 13.84
CA MET A 176 20.24 10.84 13.38
C MET A 176 19.18 9.74 13.54
N VAL A 177 18.56 9.63 14.72
CA VAL A 177 17.52 8.63 14.95
C VAL A 177 16.31 8.84 14.04
N ARG A 178 15.86 10.08 13.84
CA ARG A 178 14.75 10.36 12.92
C ARG A 178 15.09 10.02 11.47
N MET A 179 16.30 10.31 11.01
CA MET A 179 16.77 9.91 9.68
C MET A 179 16.78 8.39 9.54
N ARG A 180 17.43 7.66 10.46
CA ARG A 180 17.47 6.18 10.46
C ARG A 180 16.05 5.60 10.43
N THR A 181 15.14 6.19 11.19
CA THR A 181 13.72 5.78 11.21
C THR A 181 13.05 5.98 9.85
N ARG A 182 13.28 7.11 9.18
CA ARG A 182 12.77 7.36 7.82
C ARG A 182 13.37 6.39 6.81
N VAL A 183 14.68 6.15 6.86
CA VAL A 183 15.38 5.18 5.99
C VAL A 183 14.77 3.78 6.12
N LYS A 184 14.58 3.29 7.36
CA LYS A 184 13.91 2.01 7.63
C LYS A 184 12.49 1.96 7.06
N ARG A 185 11.69 3.03 7.26
CA ARG A 185 10.32 3.11 6.73
C ARG A 185 10.27 3.10 5.20
N ILE A 186 11.16 3.85 4.54
CA ILE A 186 11.25 3.85 3.07
C ILE A 186 11.68 2.47 2.58
N HIS A 187 12.66 1.84 3.25
CA HIS A 187 13.08 0.48 2.89
C HIS A 187 11.92 -0.51 3.00
N VAL A 188 11.27 -0.62 4.16
CA VAL A 188 10.12 -1.52 4.37
C VAL A 188 9.02 -1.27 3.34
N TYR A 189 8.67 0.00 3.08
CA TYR A 189 7.69 0.34 2.06
C TYR A 189 8.14 -0.06 0.65
N SER A 190 9.39 0.22 0.28
CA SER A 190 9.90 -0.12 -1.05
C SER A 190 9.87 -1.64 -1.29
N ARG A 191 10.14 -2.44 -0.25
CA ARG A 191 10.18 -3.91 -0.32
C ARG A 191 8.80 -4.56 -0.45
N SER A 192 7.72 -3.83 -0.14
CA SER A 192 6.36 -4.31 -0.43
C SER A 192 5.95 -4.11 -1.90
N LEU A 193 6.78 -3.45 -2.70
CA LEU A 193 6.54 -3.24 -4.13
C LEU A 193 7.25 -4.30 -4.98
N PRO A 194 6.66 -4.76 -6.11
CA PRO A 194 7.26 -5.82 -6.93
C PRO A 194 8.66 -5.50 -7.49
N PHE A 195 8.94 -4.23 -7.80
CA PHE A 195 10.21 -3.80 -8.39
C PHE A 195 10.83 -2.65 -7.58
N HIS A 196 11.19 -2.93 -6.32
CA HIS A 196 11.65 -1.93 -5.35
C HIS A 196 12.80 -1.03 -5.87
N ALA A 197 13.80 -1.60 -6.55
CA ALA A 197 14.92 -0.82 -7.10
C ALA A 197 14.49 0.14 -8.22
N ARG A 198 13.54 -0.27 -9.07
CA ARG A 198 12.95 0.62 -10.10
C ARG A 198 12.13 1.72 -9.45
N TRP A 199 11.39 1.40 -8.38
CA TRP A 199 10.62 2.39 -7.63
C TRP A 199 11.54 3.45 -6.98
N LEU A 200 12.60 3.02 -6.26
CA LEU A 200 13.59 3.93 -5.68
C LEU A 200 14.21 4.85 -6.74
N SER A 201 14.60 4.28 -7.89
CA SER A 201 15.17 5.03 -9.01
C SER A 201 14.17 6.02 -9.62
N SER A 202 12.90 5.63 -9.75
CA SER A 202 11.82 6.49 -10.23
C SER A 202 11.55 7.67 -9.30
N GLU A 203 11.47 7.42 -7.99
CA GLU A 203 11.29 8.49 -7.01
C GLU A 203 12.52 9.42 -6.96
N ALA A 204 13.73 8.87 -7.04
CA ALA A 204 14.94 9.69 -7.17
C ALA A 204 14.89 10.57 -8.43
N GLY A 205 14.46 10.02 -9.57
CA GLY A 205 14.24 10.78 -10.81
C GLY A 205 13.17 11.86 -10.69
N ARG A 206 12.14 11.66 -9.86
CA ARG A 206 11.11 12.67 -9.57
C ARG A 206 11.68 13.83 -8.74
N PHE A 207 12.41 13.54 -7.67
CA PHE A 207 13.01 14.58 -6.80
C PHE A 207 14.26 15.24 -7.43
N ALA A 208 14.88 14.61 -8.42
CA ALA A 208 15.96 15.23 -9.19
C ALA A 208 15.49 16.44 -10.02
N ARG A 209 14.19 16.54 -10.31
CA ARG A 209 13.62 17.68 -11.07
C ARG A 209 13.61 18.94 -10.21
N HIS A 210 14.24 20.00 -10.72
CA HIS A 210 14.21 21.33 -10.09
C HIS A 210 12.85 22.02 -10.23
N GLU A 211 12.08 21.67 -11.28
CA GLU A 211 10.77 22.25 -11.53
C GLU A 211 9.77 21.85 -10.46
N ALA A 212 9.22 22.85 -9.76
CA ALA A 212 8.20 22.64 -8.74
C ALA A 212 6.79 22.46 -9.31
N ASP A 213 6.58 22.52 -10.64
CA ASP A 213 5.25 22.58 -11.24
C ASP A 213 4.36 21.39 -10.87
N GLY A 214 4.94 20.18 -10.82
CA GLY A 214 4.22 18.99 -10.35
C GLY A 214 3.80 19.09 -8.88
N TRP A 215 4.68 19.61 -8.03
CA TRP A 215 4.42 19.82 -6.61
C TRP A 215 3.35 20.91 -6.38
N VAL A 216 3.47 22.04 -7.07
CA VAL A 216 2.50 23.14 -7.06
C VAL A 216 1.12 22.64 -7.49
N LYS A 217 1.04 21.88 -8.60
CA LYS A 217 -0.21 21.28 -9.07
C LYS A 217 -0.84 20.35 -8.03
N GLN A 218 -0.03 19.51 -7.37
CA GLN A 218 -0.51 18.61 -6.31
C GLN A 218 -1.06 19.39 -5.11
N VAL A 219 -0.37 20.43 -4.66
CA VAL A 219 -0.85 21.27 -3.55
C VAL A 219 -2.17 21.95 -3.91
N PHE A 220 -2.28 22.53 -5.10
CA PHE A 220 -3.55 23.13 -5.53
C PHE A 220 -4.68 22.11 -5.64
N ALA A 221 -4.41 20.87 -6.08
CA ALA A 221 -5.43 19.82 -6.13
C ALA A 221 -5.94 19.41 -4.73
N GLU A 222 -5.09 19.41 -3.71
CA GLU A 222 -5.49 19.23 -2.30
C GLU A 222 -6.31 20.42 -1.80
N LEU A 223 -5.88 21.64 -2.11
CA LEU A 223 -6.59 22.86 -1.72
C LEU A 223 -7.99 22.93 -2.35
N SER A 224 -8.14 22.61 -3.64
CA SER A 224 -9.45 22.57 -4.30
C SER A 224 -10.37 21.51 -3.70
N ARG A 225 -9.83 20.34 -3.30
CA ARG A 225 -10.61 19.33 -2.57
C ARG A 225 -11.07 19.86 -1.21
N TRP A 226 -10.21 20.54 -0.48
CA TRP A 226 -10.60 21.21 0.76
C TRP A 226 -11.69 22.25 0.51
N ALA A 227 -11.54 23.10 -0.50
CA ALA A 227 -12.55 24.12 -0.87
C ALA A 227 -13.90 23.49 -1.23
N ALA A 228 -13.92 22.40 -2.00
CA ALA A 228 -15.14 21.69 -2.34
C ALA A 228 -15.87 21.15 -1.09
N VAL A 229 -15.13 20.49 -0.20
CA VAL A 229 -15.70 19.93 1.05
C VAL A 229 -16.22 21.04 1.97
N GLN A 230 -15.44 22.11 2.18
CA GLN A 230 -15.87 23.21 3.05
C GLN A 230 -16.99 24.04 2.42
N GLY A 231 -16.95 24.28 1.11
CA GLY A 231 -17.99 24.99 0.36
C GLY A 231 -19.34 24.31 0.52
N ALA A 232 -19.41 23.00 0.27
CA ALA A 232 -20.64 22.22 0.48
C ALA A 232 -21.15 22.29 1.92
N ARG A 233 -20.24 22.22 2.90
CA ARG A 233 -20.57 22.31 4.33
C ARG A 233 -21.13 23.69 4.71
N LEU A 234 -20.60 24.76 4.15
CA LEU A 234 -21.05 26.14 4.38
C LEU A 234 -22.39 26.41 3.70
N SER A 235 -22.57 25.93 2.46
CA SER A 235 -23.83 26.05 1.71
C SER A 235 -25.01 25.38 2.41
N ALA A 236 -24.77 24.31 3.17
CA ALA A 236 -25.80 23.65 3.97
C ALA A 236 -26.36 24.52 5.12
N ALA A 237 -25.61 25.54 5.57
CA ALA A 237 -26.04 26.49 6.59
C ALA A 237 -26.71 27.73 5.96
N SER A 238 -27.77 27.48 5.18
CA SER A 238 -28.52 28.51 4.45
C SER A 238 -29.05 29.62 5.37
N GLY A 239 -29.01 30.87 4.90
CA GLY A 239 -29.61 32.03 5.58
C GLY A 239 -28.67 32.84 6.48
N VAL A 240 -27.40 32.45 6.60
CA VAL A 240 -26.37 33.26 7.29
C VAL A 240 -25.50 33.98 6.25
N PRO A 241 -25.58 35.33 6.12
CA PRO A 241 -24.89 36.04 5.03
C PRO A 241 -23.38 35.81 4.99
N ALA A 242 -22.70 35.79 6.15
CA ALA A 242 -21.28 35.47 6.23
C ALA A 242 -20.94 34.08 5.67
N LEU A 243 -21.74 33.05 5.98
CA LEU A 243 -21.48 31.68 5.52
C LEU A 243 -21.79 31.54 4.03
N SER A 244 -22.85 32.18 3.55
CA SER A 244 -23.18 32.22 2.12
C SER A 244 -22.08 32.87 1.29
N ALA A 245 -21.56 34.03 1.73
CA ALA A 245 -20.44 34.70 1.07
C ALA A 245 -19.15 33.85 1.08
N CYS A 246 -18.87 33.13 2.18
CA CYS A 246 -17.73 32.20 2.24
C CYS A 246 -17.90 31.02 1.28
N ALA A 247 -19.11 30.46 1.18
CA ALA A 247 -19.40 29.36 0.27
C ALA A 247 -19.26 29.79 -1.20
N GLU A 248 -19.73 31.00 -1.54
CA GLU A 248 -19.59 31.59 -2.87
C GLU A 248 -18.12 31.87 -3.22
N ALA A 249 -17.32 32.38 -2.28
CA ALA A 249 -15.89 32.58 -2.50
C ALA A 249 -15.15 31.26 -2.81
N LEU A 250 -15.60 30.13 -2.25
CA LEU A 250 -14.99 28.82 -2.49
C LEU A 250 -15.51 28.10 -3.73
N SER A 251 -16.69 28.45 -4.26
CA SER A 251 -17.29 27.71 -5.38
C SER A 251 -16.43 27.76 -6.64
N SER A 252 -15.89 28.93 -6.98
CA SER A 252 -14.99 29.13 -8.12
C SER A 252 -13.65 28.38 -7.99
N LEU A 253 -13.22 28.05 -6.77
CA LEU A 253 -11.99 27.31 -6.48
C LEU A 253 -12.20 25.79 -6.39
N ALA A 254 -13.46 25.35 -6.30
CA ALA A 254 -13.83 23.95 -6.24
C ALA A 254 -13.86 23.29 -7.64
N GLU A 255 -14.07 24.08 -8.70
CA GLU A 255 -14.16 23.60 -10.09
C GLU A 255 -12.79 23.33 -10.75
N GLY A 256 -11.69 23.72 -10.10
CA GLY A 256 -10.32 23.46 -10.57
C GLY A 256 -9.25 24.07 -9.65
N PRO A 257 -7.96 23.81 -9.89
CA PRO A 257 -6.86 24.26 -9.03
C PRO A 257 -6.79 25.80 -8.84
N GLY A 258 -7.44 26.56 -9.74
CA GLY A 258 -7.43 28.01 -9.73
C GLY A 258 -6.03 28.58 -10.01
N THR A 259 -5.89 29.89 -9.81
CA THR A 259 -4.58 30.56 -9.80
C THR A 259 -4.25 31.03 -8.39
N ALA A 260 -2.97 31.24 -8.09
CA ALA A 260 -2.57 31.76 -6.78
C ALA A 260 -3.26 33.11 -6.45
N GLY A 261 -3.44 33.97 -7.46
CA GLY A 261 -4.20 35.22 -7.31
C GLY A 261 -5.68 34.99 -7.04
N GLY A 262 -6.32 34.02 -7.72
CA GLY A 262 -7.70 33.65 -7.45
C GLY A 262 -7.92 33.16 -6.00
N TRP A 263 -6.99 32.36 -5.49
CA TRP A 263 -6.99 31.95 -4.09
C TRP A 263 -6.83 33.12 -3.12
N ALA A 264 -5.91 34.05 -3.40
CA ALA A 264 -5.73 35.24 -2.56
C ALA A 264 -7.01 36.09 -2.48
N VAL A 265 -7.70 36.29 -3.61
CA VAL A 265 -8.98 37.01 -3.68
C VAL A 265 -10.07 36.30 -2.89
N ALA A 266 -10.24 35.00 -3.07
CA ALA A 266 -11.26 34.24 -2.35
C ALA A 266 -11.03 34.24 -0.83
N LEU A 267 -9.78 34.07 -0.40
CA LEU A 267 -9.41 34.09 1.02
C LEU A 267 -9.58 35.48 1.64
N ALA A 268 -9.36 36.56 0.88
CA ALA A 268 -9.69 37.91 1.31
C ALA A 268 -11.21 38.10 1.48
N ALA A 269 -12.00 37.62 0.51
CA ALA A 269 -13.46 37.67 0.60
C ALA A 269 -14.01 36.90 1.81
N ILE A 270 -13.46 35.71 2.11
CA ILE A 270 -13.81 34.92 3.31
C ILE A 270 -13.50 35.69 4.59
N HIS A 271 -12.33 36.33 4.67
CA HIS A 271 -11.92 37.11 5.82
C HIS A 271 -12.80 38.35 6.05
N ASP A 272 -13.17 39.04 4.96
CA ASP A 272 -14.07 40.18 5.04
C ASP A 272 -15.48 39.74 5.45
N ALA A 273 -15.97 38.61 4.93
CA ALA A 273 -17.22 38.00 5.34
C ALA A 273 -17.24 37.63 6.83
N ASP A 274 -16.17 37.01 7.35
CA ASP A 274 -16.04 36.72 8.79
C ASP A 274 -16.00 38.00 9.64
N LYS A 275 -15.55 39.12 9.10
CA LYS A 275 -15.52 40.40 9.84
C LYS A 275 -16.87 41.08 9.91
N SER A 276 -17.59 41.19 8.80
CA SER A 276 -18.68 42.18 8.66
C SER A 276 -20.07 41.61 8.35
N LEU A 277 -20.18 40.35 7.89
CA LEU A 277 -21.44 39.82 7.35
C LEU A 277 -22.24 38.95 8.34
N TRP A 278 -21.90 38.99 9.63
CA TRP A 278 -22.66 38.27 10.65
C TRP A 278 -23.92 39.04 11.07
N PRO A 279 -25.05 38.35 11.29
CA PRO A 279 -26.21 38.97 11.93
C PRO A 279 -25.85 39.58 13.29
N LYS A 280 -26.46 40.73 13.62
CA LYS A 280 -26.11 41.54 14.78
C LYS A 280 -26.22 40.71 16.08
N GLY A 281 -25.11 40.54 16.79
CA GLY A 281 -25.05 39.80 18.05
C GLY A 281 -24.94 38.27 17.92
N GLU A 282 -24.95 37.71 16.70
CA GLU A 282 -25.03 36.26 16.50
C GLU A 282 -23.71 35.58 16.13
N LYS A 283 -22.66 36.36 15.81
CA LYS A 283 -21.36 35.86 15.33
C LYS A 283 -20.82 34.70 16.18
N THR A 284 -20.75 34.86 17.50
CA THR A 284 -20.15 33.85 18.39
C THR A 284 -20.87 32.50 18.28
N ARG A 285 -22.20 32.51 18.25
CA ARG A 285 -23.04 31.30 18.19
C ARG A 285 -22.95 30.62 16.83
N LEU A 286 -23.07 31.41 15.75
CA LEU A 286 -23.13 30.89 14.38
C LEU A 286 -21.76 30.52 13.80
N ARG A 287 -20.67 31.15 14.27
CA ARG A 287 -19.29 30.84 13.85
C ARG A 287 -18.71 29.61 14.54
N ALA A 288 -19.14 29.31 15.78
CA ALA A 288 -18.56 28.24 16.59
C ALA A 288 -18.47 26.87 15.89
N PRO A 289 -19.50 26.38 15.17
CA PRO A 289 -19.42 25.10 14.46
C PRO A 289 -18.38 25.06 13.33
N PHE A 290 -17.99 26.24 12.83
CA PHE A 290 -17.08 26.43 11.70
C PHE A 290 -15.72 26.98 12.12
N LYS A 291 -15.40 26.98 13.42
CA LYS A 291 -14.12 27.53 13.92
C LYS A 291 -12.91 26.96 13.15
N GLY A 292 -12.84 25.65 12.97
CA GLY A 292 -11.74 25.01 12.24
C GLY A 292 -11.63 25.43 10.77
N PHE A 293 -12.75 25.76 10.12
CA PHE A 293 -12.74 26.33 8.76
C PHE A 293 -12.11 27.73 8.76
N PHE A 294 -12.58 28.62 9.64
CA PHE A 294 -12.07 30.00 9.68
C PHE A 294 -10.61 30.07 10.14
N ASP A 295 -10.19 29.21 11.08
CA ASP A 295 -8.79 29.12 11.51
C ASP A 295 -7.89 28.68 10.33
N ALA A 296 -8.33 27.69 9.53
CA ALA A 296 -7.64 27.26 8.32
C ALA A 296 -7.62 28.34 7.22
N ALA A 297 -8.75 29.02 6.97
CA ALA A 297 -8.84 30.09 5.98
C ALA A 297 -7.95 31.28 6.34
N ALA A 298 -7.89 31.67 7.63
CA ALA A 298 -6.99 32.72 8.10
C ALA A 298 -5.52 32.33 7.93
N PHE A 299 -5.16 31.08 8.25
CA PHE A 299 -3.82 30.54 8.01
C PHE A 299 -3.45 30.59 6.51
N LEU A 300 -4.34 30.07 5.64
CA LEU A 300 -4.12 30.10 4.19
C LEU A 300 -3.99 31.53 3.66
N LYS A 301 -4.83 32.47 4.11
CA LYS A 301 -4.73 33.89 3.76
C LYS A 301 -3.35 34.46 4.11
N GLY A 302 -2.79 34.09 5.26
CA GLY A 302 -1.46 34.50 5.68
C GLY A 302 -0.35 33.99 4.74
N ILE A 303 -0.49 32.77 4.20
CA ILE A 303 0.49 32.20 3.28
C ILE A 303 0.34 32.76 1.87
N PHE A 304 -0.90 32.86 1.36
CA PHE A 304 -1.18 33.40 0.03
C PHE A 304 -0.85 34.90 -0.09
N GLY A 305 -1.00 35.66 0.99
CA GLY A 305 -0.80 37.10 0.95
C GLY A 305 -1.84 37.78 0.07
N GLU A 306 -1.48 38.91 -0.54
CA GLU A 306 -2.42 39.72 -1.35
C GLU A 306 -2.57 39.23 -2.80
N ASP A 307 -1.50 38.70 -3.40
CA ASP A 307 -1.47 38.35 -4.83
C ASP A 307 -1.10 36.87 -5.10
N GLY A 308 -0.90 36.07 -4.06
CA GLY A 308 -0.52 34.65 -4.17
C GLY A 308 0.96 34.40 -4.48
N LYS A 309 1.78 35.44 -4.75
CA LYS A 309 3.20 35.25 -5.07
C LYS A 309 4.00 34.74 -3.88
N THR A 310 3.68 35.20 -2.68
CA THR A 310 4.30 34.74 -1.43
C THR A 310 4.15 33.23 -1.27
N PHE A 311 2.94 32.69 -1.52
CA PHE A 311 2.67 31.26 -1.50
C PHE A 311 3.47 30.50 -2.56
N LEU A 312 3.48 30.96 -3.82
CA LEU A 312 4.23 30.29 -4.88
C LEU A 312 5.74 30.26 -4.62
N ASN A 313 6.30 31.36 -4.12
CA ASN A 313 7.72 31.42 -3.75
C ASN A 313 8.02 30.50 -2.55
N GLY A 314 7.15 30.49 -1.54
CA GLY A 314 7.26 29.59 -0.40
C GLY A 314 7.24 28.12 -0.81
N ILE A 315 6.26 27.71 -1.64
CA ILE A 315 6.16 26.33 -2.14
C ILE A 315 7.38 25.92 -2.96
N ARG A 316 7.93 26.83 -3.79
CA ARG A 316 9.14 26.55 -4.56
C ARG A 316 10.36 26.36 -3.66
N GLN A 317 10.49 27.17 -2.61
CA GLN A 317 11.55 27.01 -1.61
C GLN A 317 11.38 25.71 -0.81
N ASP A 318 10.14 25.37 -0.45
CA ASP A 318 9.82 24.11 0.23
C ASP A 318 10.14 22.91 -0.67
N TRP A 319 9.84 22.98 -1.97
CA TRP A 319 10.23 21.96 -2.93
C TRP A 319 11.76 21.81 -3.01
N GLU A 320 12.48 22.93 -3.11
CA GLU A 320 13.95 22.93 -3.17
C GLU A 320 14.57 22.27 -1.93
N ARG A 321 14.06 22.59 -0.74
CA ARG A 321 14.49 21.96 0.51
C ARG A 321 14.11 20.47 0.54
N ALA A 322 12.82 20.16 0.35
CA ALA A 322 12.30 18.81 0.46
C ALA A 322 12.95 17.85 -0.55
N ARG A 323 13.19 18.29 -1.79
CA ARG A 323 13.78 17.43 -2.81
C ARG A 323 15.21 17.02 -2.46
N ASN A 324 16.02 17.94 -1.92
CA ASN A 324 17.40 17.65 -1.55
C ASN A 324 17.46 16.65 -0.38
N GLU A 325 16.59 16.83 0.62
CA GLU A 325 16.47 15.89 1.74
C GLU A 325 15.96 14.51 1.29
N MET A 326 14.98 14.48 0.39
CA MET A 326 14.43 13.23 -0.14
C MET A 326 15.42 12.48 -1.01
N LEU A 327 16.19 13.16 -1.86
CA LEU A 327 17.27 12.53 -2.64
C LEU A 327 18.31 11.88 -1.72
N LEU A 328 18.69 12.56 -0.64
CA LEU A 328 19.60 12.02 0.36
C LEU A 328 19.01 10.79 1.06
N LEU A 329 17.74 10.86 1.47
CA LEU A 329 17.04 9.73 2.08
C LEU A 329 16.98 8.51 1.15
N LEU A 330 16.63 8.71 -0.13
CA LEU A 330 16.53 7.64 -1.12
C LEU A 330 17.89 7.00 -1.39
N GLU A 331 18.95 7.79 -1.53
CA GLU A 331 20.32 7.30 -1.72
C GLU A 331 20.80 6.49 -0.50
N ILE A 332 20.56 6.99 0.72
CA ILE A 332 20.90 6.25 1.95
C ILE A 332 20.07 4.96 2.04
N THR A 333 18.79 4.99 1.68
CA THR A 333 17.94 3.79 1.65
C THR A 333 18.43 2.75 0.66
N ASP A 334 18.86 3.14 -0.55
CA ASP A 334 19.43 2.21 -1.53
C ASP A 334 20.74 1.58 -1.01
N ARG A 335 21.65 2.40 -0.44
CA ARG A 335 22.88 1.90 0.19
C ARG A 335 22.59 0.95 1.35
N PHE A 336 21.67 1.33 2.23
CA PHE A 336 21.22 0.49 3.34
C PHE A 336 20.68 -0.84 2.85
N GLY A 337 19.80 -0.84 1.85
CA GLY A 337 19.24 -2.06 1.26
C GLY A 337 20.33 -3.01 0.75
N LYS A 338 21.32 -2.48 0.01
CA LYS A 338 22.47 -3.26 -0.48
C LYS A 338 23.31 -3.85 0.67
N GLN A 339 23.61 -3.05 1.70
CA GLN A 339 24.37 -3.52 2.86
C GLN A 339 23.60 -4.57 3.67
N PHE A 340 22.29 -4.41 3.80
CA PHE A 340 21.43 -5.33 4.52
C PHE A 340 21.28 -6.66 3.77
N ASP A 341 21.09 -6.62 2.44
CA ASP A 341 21.06 -7.81 1.61
C ASP A 341 22.39 -8.58 1.70
N LEU A 342 23.54 -7.88 1.60
CA LEU A 342 24.86 -8.50 1.77
C LEU A 342 25.03 -9.14 3.17
N ALA A 343 24.65 -8.44 4.23
CA ALA A 343 24.76 -8.94 5.60
C ALA A 343 23.90 -10.21 5.83
N LYS A 344 22.72 -10.28 5.21
CA LYS A 344 21.89 -11.49 5.21
C LYS A 344 22.56 -12.63 4.43
N ARG A 345 23.15 -12.34 3.26
CA ARG A 345 23.88 -13.34 2.45
C ARG A 345 25.10 -13.91 3.16
N GLU A 346 25.83 -13.10 3.93
CA GLU A 346 26.98 -13.55 4.74
C GLU A 346 26.59 -14.62 5.77
N LEU A 347 25.33 -14.64 6.22
CA LEU A 347 24.78 -15.67 7.11
C LEU A 347 24.11 -16.83 6.37
N GLY A 348 24.17 -16.88 5.03
CA GLY A 348 23.38 -17.82 4.22
C GLY A 348 21.87 -17.59 4.39
N GLY A 349 21.44 -16.39 4.80
CA GLY A 349 20.07 -16.11 5.20
C GLY A 349 19.26 -15.30 4.19
N VAL A 350 17.94 -15.39 4.33
CA VAL A 350 16.93 -14.51 3.73
C VAL A 350 15.89 -14.14 4.76
N ASP A 351 15.29 -12.96 4.67
CA ASP A 351 14.09 -12.63 5.45
C ASP A 351 12.80 -12.94 4.67
N PHE A 352 11.64 -12.70 5.27
CA PHE A 352 10.33 -12.92 4.61
C PHE A 352 10.12 -12.03 3.38
N SER A 353 10.59 -10.77 3.42
CA SER A 353 10.44 -9.83 2.31
C SER A 353 11.33 -10.21 1.12
N ASP A 354 12.48 -10.83 1.36
CA ASP A 354 13.34 -11.39 0.32
C ASP A 354 12.65 -12.50 -0.45
N GLN A 355 11.84 -13.35 0.21
CA GLN A 355 11.23 -14.50 -0.44
C GLN A 355 10.36 -14.09 -1.63
N GLU A 356 9.52 -13.08 -1.44
CA GLU A 356 8.65 -12.57 -2.50
C GLU A 356 9.48 -11.94 -3.64
N GLN A 357 10.49 -11.15 -3.31
CA GLN A 357 11.33 -10.46 -4.30
C GLN A 357 12.17 -11.44 -5.12
N LEU A 358 12.71 -12.48 -4.49
CA LEU A 358 13.49 -13.53 -5.15
C LEU A 358 12.60 -14.42 -6.02
N CYS A 359 11.41 -14.76 -5.54
CA CYS A 359 10.41 -15.49 -6.31
C CYS A 359 10.01 -14.71 -7.57
N LEU A 360 9.77 -13.40 -7.46
CA LEU A 360 9.48 -12.53 -8.61
C LEU A 360 10.61 -12.51 -9.64
N ARG A 361 11.88 -12.56 -9.22
CA ARG A 361 13.04 -12.64 -10.13
C ARG A 361 13.12 -13.97 -10.89
N LEU A 362 12.52 -15.04 -10.37
CA LEU A 362 12.48 -16.34 -11.05
C LEU A 362 11.31 -16.43 -12.05
N LEU A 363 10.22 -15.70 -11.79
CA LEU A 363 8.98 -15.82 -12.54
C LEU A 363 8.82 -14.78 -13.67
N ILE A 364 9.63 -13.73 -13.68
CA ILE A 364 9.59 -12.61 -14.64
C ILE A 364 10.96 -12.48 -15.31
#